data_AF-A0A415SAK1-F1
#
_entry.id   AF-A0A415SAK1-F1
#
_cell.length_a   1.000
_cell.length_b   1.000
_cell.length_c   1.000
_cell.angle_alpha   90.00
_cell.angle_beta   90.00
_cell.angle_gamma   90.00
#
_symmetry.space_group_name_H-M   'P 1'
#
loop_
_entity.id
_entity.type
_entity.pdbx_description
1 polymer ?
#
loop_
_entity_poly.entity_id
_entity_poly.type
_entity_poly.pdbx_seq_one_letter_code
_entity_poly.pdbx_strand_id
1 'polypeptide(L)'
;MKKKVQKVLVCIFEMGLFCGYFYILFVNLVCGFSYGGGIETRVQAIKILSISFLLSAALPGLIWYQHRRILKLEKMLDDMHDNF
;
A
#
# COMPACT_ATOMS: atom_id res chain seq x y z
N MET A 1 -8.94 -22.23 15.03
CA MET A 1 -8.91 -21.90 13.58
C MET A 1 -8.68 -20.40 13.29
N LYS A 2 -9.17 -19.48 14.13
CA LYS A 2 -8.99 -18.00 13.97
C LYS A 2 -7.54 -17.56 13.66
N LYS A 3 -6.53 -18.07 14.37
CA LYS A 3 -5.10 -17.71 14.15
C LYS A 3 -4.55 -18.10 12.76
N LYS A 4 -4.99 -19.24 12.20
CA LYS A 4 -4.58 -19.69 10.86
C LYS A 4 -5.18 -18.80 9.77
N VAL A 5 -6.47 -18.50 9.89
CA VAL A 5 -7.19 -17.60 8.97
C VAL A 5 -6.60 -16.20 9.01
N GLN A 6 -6.30 -15.68 10.21
CA GLN A 6 -5.67 -14.37 10.37
C GLN A 6 -4.29 -14.31 9.70
N LYS A 7 -3.48 -15.36 9.82
CA LYS A 7 -2.16 -15.42 9.18
C LYS A 7 -2.27 -15.46 7.64
N VAL A 8 -3.23 -16.20 7.11
CA VAL A 8 -3.52 -16.24 5.67
C VAL A 8 -4.02 -14.89 5.19
N LEU A 9 -4.90 -14.23 5.95
CA LEU A 9 -5.43 -12.91 5.61
C LEU A 9 -4.32 -11.85 5.54
N VAL A 10 -3.41 -11.85 6.53
CA VAL A 10 -2.24 -10.97 6.52
C VAL A 10 -1.34 -11.26 5.32
N CYS A 11 -1.13 -12.52 4.97
CA CYS A 11 -0.31 -12.90 3.82
C CYS A 11 -0.93 -12.46 2.48
N ILE A 12 -2.25 -12.64 2.31
CA ILE A 12 -2.98 -12.17 1.12
C ILE A 12 -2.94 -10.64 1.03
N PHE A 13 -3.10 -9.97 2.17
CA PHE A 13 -3.04 -8.52 2.25
C PHE A 13 -1.65 -7.98 1.91
N GLU A 14 -0.59 -8.60 2.43
CA GLU A 14 0.80 -8.24 2.14
C GLU A 14 1.15 -8.47 0.66
N MET A 15 0.70 -9.58 0.07
CA MET A 15 0.80 -9.84 -1.37
C MET A 15 0.01 -8.81 -2.20
N GLY A 16 -1.19 -8.44 -1.76
CA GLY A 16 -2.03 -7.43 -2.41
C GLY A 16 -1.39 -6.04 -2.36
N LEU A 17 -0.78 -5.67 -1.23
CA LEU A 17 -0.04 -4.42 -1.07
C LEU A 17 1.22 -4.38 -1.94
N PHE A 18 1.94 -5.50 -2.02
CA PHE A 18 3.09 -5.63 -2.91
C PHE A 18 2.66 -5.48 -4.37
N CYS A 19 1.62 -6.20 -4.80
CA CYS A 19 1.13 -6.12 -6.17
C CYS A 19 0.60 -4.71 -6.51
N GLY A 20 -0.14 -4.09 -5.58
CA GLY A 20 -0.62 -2.71 -5.70
C GLY A 20 0.52 -1.69 -5.77
N TYR A 21 1.60 -1.89 -5.00
CA TYR A 21 2.82 -1.09 -5.08
C TYR A 21 3.41 -1.13 -6.49
N PHE A 22 3.68 -2.33 -7.04
CA PHE A 22 4.25 -2.44 -8.38
C PHE A 22 3.33 -1.88 -9.46
N TYR A 23 2.02 -2.05 -9.30
CA TYR A 23 1.04 -1.49 -10.23
C TYR A 23 1.07 0.04 -10.24
N ILE A 24 0.98 0.69 -9.08
CA ILE A 24 0.99 2.16 -8.96
C ILE A 24 2.33 2.73 -9.44
N LEU A 25 3.44 2.07 -9.08
CA LEU A 25 4.78 2.44 -9.55
C LEU A 25 4.87 2.37 -11.07
N PHE A 26 4.42 1.27 -11.67
CA PHE A 26 4.49 1.02 -13.11
C PHE A 26 3.59 1.99 -13.88
N VAL A 27 2.35 2.20 -13.44
CA VAL A 27 1.42 3.16 -14.07
C VAL A 27 1.96 4.58 -13.98
N ASN A 28 2.49 5.01 -12.83
CA ASN A 28 3.08 6.35 -12.70
C ASN A 28 4.34 6.53 -13.54
N LEU A 29 5.18 5.48 -13.65
CA LEU A 29 6.31 5.50 -14.59
C LEU A 29 5.81 5.66 -16.03
N VAL A 30 4.93 4.77 -16.49
CA VAL A 30 4.45 4.76 -17.88
C VAL A 30 3.73 6.08 -18.21
N CYS A 31 2.89 6.59 -17.32
CA CYS A 31 2.26 7.90 -17.49
C CYS A 31 3.29 9.04 -17.48
N GLY A 32 4.24 9.04 -16.55
CA GLY A 32 5.28 10.08 -16.48
C GLY A 32 6.20 10.09 -17.70
N PHE A 33 6.54 8.92 -18.24
CA PHE A 33 7.31 8.77 -19.48
C PHE A 33 6.49 9.10 -20.73
N SER A 34 5.18 8.78 -20.76
CA SER A 34 4.32 8.98 -21.96
C SER A 34 3.72 10.37 -22.06
N TYR A 35 3.26 10.97 -20.95
CA TYR A 35 2.68 12.32 -20.94
C TYR A 35 3.74 13.43 -20.93
N GLY A 36 4.99 13.11 -20.59
CA GLY A 36 6.08 14.07 -20.49
C GLY A 36 6.61 14.63 -21.81
N GLY A 37 6.04 14.28 -22.97
CA GLY A 37 6.46 14.82 -24.28
C GLY A 37 7.89 14.47 -24.71
N GLY A 38 8.52 13.51 -24.03
CA GLY A 38 9.95 13.23 -24.14
C GLY A 38 10.70 13.80 -22.94
N ILE A 39 11.38 12.95 -22.19
CA ILE A 39 12.27 13.41 -21.11
C ILE A 39 13.47 14.07 -21.74
N GLU A 40 13.46 15.40 -21.77
CA GLU A 40 14.55 16.19 -22.34
C GLU A 40 15.76 16.23 -21.39
N THR A 41 15.55 16.01 -20.08
CA THR A 41 16.60 16.11 -19.05
C THR A 41 16.54 15.01 -18.00
N ARG A 42 17.73 14.54 -17.58
CA ARG A 42 17.88 13.51 -16.52
C ARG A 42 17.24 13.90 -15.20
N VAL A 43 17.19 15.20 -14.89
CA VAL A 43 16.61 15.74 -13.65
C VAL A 43 15.10 15.51 -13.60
N GLN A 44 14.41 15.65 -14.73
CA GLN A 44 12.97 15.45 -14.82
C GLN A 44 12.58 13.97 -14.63
N ALA A 45 13.38 13.06 -15.19
CA ALA A 45 13.24 11.62 -14.94
C ALA A 45 13.37 11.27 -13.46
N ILE A 46 14.40 11.81 -12.78
CA ILE A 46 14.64 11.56 -11.35
C ILE A 46 13.49 12.10 -10.50
N LYS A 47 12.93 13.26 -10.85
CA LYS A 47 11.78 13.86 -10.16
C LYS A 47 10.51 13.01 -10.29
N ILE A 48 10.23 12.52 -11.49
CA ILE A 48 9.08 11.63 -11.74
C ILE A 48 9.26 10.32 -10.99
N LEU A 49 10.47 9.75 -11.03
CA LEU A 49 10.79 8.52 -10.31
C LEU A 49 10.62 8.68 -8.79
N SER A 50 11.11 9.78 -8.21
CA SER A 50 11.02 10.01 -6.77
C SER A 50 9.59 10.23 -6.29
N ILE A 51 8.79 10.99 -7.04
CA ILE A 51 7.37 11.21 -6.73
C ILE A 51 6.57 9.91 -6.87
N SER A 52 6.81 9.14 -7.95
CA SER A 52 6.18 7.85 -8.17
C SER A 52 6.50 6.86 -7.05
N PHE A 53 7.75 6.84 -6.59
CA PHE A 53 8.19 6.00 -5.49
C PHE A 53 7.54 6.40 -4.16
N LEU A 54 7.48 7.70 -3.86
CA LEU A 54 6.81 8.23 -2.66
C LEU A 54 5.32 7.88 -2.64
N LEU A 55 4.61 8.10 -3.75
CA LEU A 55 3.18 7.76 -3.87
C LEU A 55 2.95 6.25 -3.75
N SER A 56 3.80 5.47 -4.43
CA SER A 56 3.74 4.01 -4.40
C SER A 56 4.02 3.46 -3.00
N ALA A 57 4.88 4.08 -2.19
CA ALA A 57 5.15 3.66 -0.82
C ALA A 57 4.10 4.18 0.19
N ALA A 58 3.59 5.39 -0.01
CA ALA A 58 2.65 6.03 0.90
C ALA A 58 1.29 5.32 0.93
N LEU A 59 0.75 4.94 -0.23
CA LEU A 59 -0.57 4.30 -0.33
C LEU A 59 -0.63 2.94 0.39
N PRO A 60 0.29 1.98 0.12
CA PRO A 60 0.34 0.72 0.86
C PRO A 60 0.63 0.92 2.34
N GLY A 61 1.49 1.88 2.70
CA GLY A 61 1.80 2.21 4.09
C GLY A 61 0.57 2.72 4.87
N LEU A 62 -0.24 3.58 4.25
CA LEU A 62 -1.50 4.07 4.81
C LEU A 62 -2.54 2.97 4.96
N ILE A 63 -2.69 2.12 3.93
CA ILE A 63 -3.64 1.00 3.95
C ILE A 63 -3.26 0.00 5.05
N TRP A 64 -1.96 -0.31 5.19
CA TRP A 64 -1.46 -1.15 6.30
C TRP A 64 -1.72 -0.52 7.67
N TYR A 65 -1.49 0.78 7.82
CA TYR A 65 -1.74 1.50 9.07
C TYR A 65 -3.23 1.47 9.46
N GLN A 66 -4.12 1.74 8.51
CA GLN A 66 -5.57 1.66 8.73
C GLN A 66 -5.99 0.25 9.13
N HIS A 67 -5.54 -0.76 8.39
CA HIS A 67 -5.85 -2.16 8.68
C HIS A 67 -5.39 -2.57 10.10
N ARG A 68 -4.18 -2.16 10.51
CA ARG A 68 -3.66 -2.41 11.87
C ARG A 68 -4.52 -1.76 12.95
N ARG A 69 -5.02 -0.54 12.72
CA ARG A 69 -5.92 0.14 13.67
C ARG A 69 -7.27 -0.55 13.78
N ILE A 70 -7.88 -0.92 12.66
CA ILE A 70 -9.18 -1.61 12.62
C ILE A 70 -9.09 -2.90 13.43
N LEU A 71 -8.04 -3.71 13.21
CA LEU A 71 -7.83 -4.95 13.95
C LEU A 71 -7.63 -4.73 15.46
N LYS A 72 -7.02 -3.61 15.86
CA LYS A 72 -6.87 -3.26 17.28
C LYS A 72 -8.20 -2.87 17.91
N LEU A 73 -9.03 -2.12 17.18
CA LEU A 73 -10.38 -1.72 17.60
C LEU A 73 -11.31 -2.93 17.70
N GLU A 74 -11.25 -3.83 16.72
CA GLU A 74 -12.05 -5.06 16.70
C GLU A 74 -11.74 -5.95 17.92
N LYS A 75 -10.46 -6.07 18.31
CA LYS A 75 -10.07 -6.76 19.55
C LYS A 75 -10.60 -6.10 20.81
N MET A 76 -10.53 -4.77 20.90
CA MET A 76 -11.07 -4.04 22.05
C MET A 76 -12.59 -4.20 22.17
N LEU A 77 -13.28 -4.27 21.03
CA LEU A 77 -14.71 -4.49 20.99
C LEU A 77 -15.08 -5.93 21.43
N ASP A 78 -14.37 -6.94 20.93
CA ASP A 78 -14.52 -8.34 21.38
C ASP A 78 -14.26 -8.46 22.90
N ASP A 79 -13.19 -7.84 23.42
CA ASP A 79 -12.85 -7.88 24.86
C ASP A 79 -13.92 -7.21 25.74
N MET A 80 -14.61 -6.17 25.25
CA MET A 80 -15.73 -5.56 25.98
C MET A 80 -16.99 -6.42 25.91
N HIS A 81 -17.25 -7.08 24.78
CA HIS A 81 -18.39 -7.97 24.61
C HIS A 81 -18.28 -9.22 25.48
N ASP A 82 -17.09 -9.80 25.60
CA ASP A 82 -16.84 -10.98 26.44
C ASP A 82 -16.85 -10.67 27.96
N ASN A 83 -16.76 -9.40 28.35
CA ASN A 83 -16.80 -8.96 29.76
C ASN A 83 -18.21 -8.59 30.26
N PHE A 84 -19.24 -8.69 29.42
CA PHE A 84 -20.64 -8.40 29.76
C PHE A 84 -21.47 -9.69 29.77
#